data_AF-A0A952J2R2-F1
#
_entry.id   AF-A0A952J2R2-F1
#
_cell.length_a   1.000
_cell.length_b   1.000
_cell.length_c   1.000
_cell.angle_alpha   90.00
_cell.angle_beta   90.00
_cell.angle_gamma   90.00
#
_symmetry.space_group_name_H-M   'P 1'
#
loop_
_entity.id
_entity.type
_entity.pdbx_description
1 polymer ?
#
loop_
_entity_poly.entity_id
_entity_poly.type
_entity_poly.pdbx_seq_one_letter_code
_entity_poly.pdbx_strand_id
1 'polypeptide(L)'
;MLTVRLSDDEEEQLNAYCQREGVSKSIVVKEAIELYLTQRKKSKNPFEAGADLFGQEGSGSKNNSVSYKKKLKELLREKHTH
;
A
#
# COMPACT_ATOMS: atom_id res chain seq x y z
N MET A 1 -19.16 -17.87 8.42
CA MET A 1 -18.94 -17.71 9.87
C MET A 1 -17.45 -17.81 10.11
N LEU A 2 -16.84 -16.80 10.74
CA LEU A 2 -15.41 -16.78 11.05
C LEU A 2 -15.25 -17.08 12.54
N THR A 3 -14.41 -18.04 12.89
CA THR A 3 -14.07 -18.35 14.28
C THR A 3 -12.66 -17.82 14.55
N VAL A 4 -12.53 -16.89 15.49
CA VAL A 4 -11.25 -16.31 15.90
C VAL A 4 -10.97 -16.76 17.32
N ARG A 5 -9.74 -17.21 17.58
CA ARG A 5 -9.27 -17.48 18.95
C ARG A 5 -8.78 -16.18 19.56
N LEU A 6 -9.36 -15.84 20.70
CA LEU A 6 -8.91 -14.75 21.56
C LEU A 6 -8.35 -15.38 22.84
N SER A 7 -7.41 -14.68 23.48
CA SER A 7 -7.02 -15.00 24.86
C SER A 7 -8.13 -14.60 25.83
N ASP A 8 -8.09 -15.17 27.04
CA ASP A 8 -9.10 -14.90 28.07
C ASP A 8 -9.16 -13.41 28.43
N ASP A 9 -8.00 -12.74 28.51
CA ASP A 9 -7.90 -11.28 28.78
C ASP A 9 -8.52 -10.43 27.65
N GLU A 10 -8.24 -10.77 26.38
CA GLU A 10 -8.83 -10.05 25.24
C GLU A 10 -10.35 -10.21 25.18
N GLU A 11 -10.86 -11.39 25.53
CA GLU A 11 -12.31 -11.61 25.59
C GLU A 11 -12.96 -10.85 26.75
N GLU A 12 -12.31 -10.79 27.91
CA GLU A 12 -12.80 -10.01 29.05
C GLU A 12 -12.83 -8.51 28.73
N GLN A 13 -11.78 -7.98 28.10
CA GLN A 13 -11.72 -6.58 27.65
C GLN A 13 -12.80 -6.28 26.61
N LEU A 14 -13.01 -7.18 25.64
CA LEU A 14 -14.07 -7.03 24.63
C LEU A 14 -15.46 -7.04 25.27
N ASN A 15 -15.69 -7.94 26.24
CA ASN A 15 -16.95 -8.01 26.98
C ASN A 15 -17.21 -6.71 27.75
N ALA A 16 -16.22 -6.21 28.49
CA ALA A 16 -16.32 -4.98 29.26
C ALA A 16 -16.61 -3.77 28.36
N TYR A 17 -15.95 -3.70 27.19
CA TYR A 17 -16.23 -2.67 26.19
C TYR A 17 -17.66 -2.76 25.66
N CYS A 18 -18.12 -3.95 25.26
CA CYS A 18 -19.47 -4.15 24.75
C CYS A 18 -20.56 -3.79 25.78
N GLN A 19 -20.33 -4.11 27.06
CA GLN A 19 -21.26 -3.76 28.14
C GLN A 19 -21.35 -2.25 28.37
N ARG A 20 -20.22 -1.55 28.34
CA ARG A 20 -20.16 -0.09 28.53
C ARG A 20 -20.81 0.67 27.38
N GLU A 21 -20.53 0.26 26.14
CA GLU A 21 -20.98 0.98 24.94
C GLU A 21 -22.35 0.48 24.43
N GLY A 22 -22.89 -0.62 24.98
CA GLY A 22 -24.17 -1.18 24.57
C GLY A 22 -24.18 -1.78 23.16
N VAL A 23 -22.99 -2.11 22.62
CA VAL A 23 -22.82 -2.66 21.27
C VAL A 23 -22.56 -4.16 21.32
N SER A 24 -22.97 -4.87 20.27
CA SER A 24 -22.71 -6.31 20.18
C SER A 24 -21.25 -6.60 19.80
N LYS A 25 -20.69 -7.71 20.31
CA LYS A 25 -19.34 -8.19 19.97
C LYS A 25 -19.10 -8.23 18.45
N SER A 26 -20.09 -8.68 17.69
CA SER A 26 -19.96 -8.81 16.24
C SER A 26 -19.80 -7.47 15.52
N ILE A 27 -20.42 -6.39 16.03
CA ILE A 27 -20.27 -5.05 15.46
C ILE A 27 -18.84 -4.55 15.73
N VAL A 28 -18.36 -4.69 16.97
CA VAL A 28 -17.01 -4.25 17.35
C VAL A 28 -15.93 -4.96 16.55
N VAL A 29 -16.05 -6.29 16.40
CA VAL A 29 -15.10 -7.08 15.58
C VAL A 29 -15.16 -6.67 14.11
N LYS A 30 -16.35 -6.39 13.57
CA LYS A 30 -16.51 -5.95 12.18
C LYS A 30 -15.82 -4.60 11.95
N GLU A 31 -16.03 -3.63 12.84
CA GLU A 31 -15.40 -2.32 12.79
C GLU A 31 -13.88 -2.41 12.91
N ALA A 32 -13.38 -3.24 13.85
CA ALA A 32 -11.95 -3.46 14.01
C ALA A 32 -11.29 -4.03 12.74
N ILE A 33 -11.95 -5.00 12.08
CA ILE A 33 -11.47 -5.57 10.81
C ILE A 33 -11.46 -4.52 9.70
N GLU A 34 -12.53 -3.72 9.58
CA GLU A 34 -12.61 -2.66 8.58
C GLU A 34 -11.51 -1.61 8.77
N LEU A 35 -11.26 -1.22 10.02
CA LEU A 35 -10.23 -0.27 10.39
C LEU A 35 -8.83 -0.84 10.07
N TYR A 36 -8.57 -2.10 10.42
CA TYR A 36 -7.32 -2.79 10.12
C TYR A 36 -7.05 -2.87 8.60
N LEU A 37 -8.05 -3.27 7.81
CA LEU A 37 -7.92 -3.36 6.36
C LEU A 37 -7.75 -1.99 5.71
N THR A 38 -8.44 -0.97 6.20
CA THR A 38 -8.35 0.40 5.67
C THR A 38 -6.98 1.00 5.97
N GLN A 39 -6.45 0.81 7.17
CA GLN A 39 -5.10 1.23 7.52
C GLN A 39 -4.05 0.55 6.64
N ARG A 40 -4.20 -0.76 6.39
CA ARG A 40 -3.28 -1.51 5.51
C ARG A 40 -3.40 -1.13 4.04
N LYS A 41 -4.57 -0.67 3.60
CA LYS A 41 -4.76 -0.05 2.27
C LYS A 41 -4.16 1.35 2.19
N LYS A 42 -4.09 2.09 3.30
CA LYS A 42 -3.43 3.41 3.36
C LYS A 42 -1.91 3.29 3.34
N SER A 43 -1.35 2.18 3.85
CA SER A 43 0.05 1.81 3.61
C SER A 43 0.26 1.27 2.19
N LYS A 44 -0.21 1.99 1.16
CA LYS A 44 0.30 1.79 -0.19
C LYS A 44 1.81 2.01 -0.15
N ASN A 45 2.55 1.18 -0.88
CA ASN A 45 3.99 1.37 -1.06
C ASN A 45 4.21 2.84 -1.47
N PRO A 46 5.16 3.59 -0.88
CA PRO A 46 5.42 5.00 -1.25
C PRO A 46 5.51 5.23 -2.77
N PHE A 47 5.97 4.22 -3.52
CA PHE A 47 5.96 4.21 -4.98
C PHE A 47 4.56 4.27 -5.61
N GLU A 48 3.59 3.50 -5.09
CA GLU A 48 2.20 3.53 -5.56
C GLU A 48 1.47 4.80 -5.12
N ALA A 49 1.84 5.35 -3.96
CA ALA A 49 1.24 6.58 -3.43
C ALA A 49 1.63 7.84 -4.22
N GLY A 50 2.78 7.83 -4.90
CA GLY A 50 3.24 8.92 -5.78
C GLY A 50 3.11 8.63 -7.27
N ALA A 51 2.44 7.53 -7.66
CA ALA A 51 2.34 7.08 -9.05
C ALA A 51 1.71 8.13 -10.00
N ASP A 52 0.83 8.96 -9.46
CA ASP A 52 0.16 10.11 -10.07
C ASP A 52 1.06 11.36 -10.18
N LEU A 53 2.11 11.46 -9.37
CA LEU A 53 3.12 12.53 -9.41
C LEU A 53 4.32 12.16 -10.30
N PHE A 54 4.59 10.87 -10.50
CA PHE A 54 5.66 10.42 -11.38
C PHE A 54 5.27 10.55 -12.86
N GLY A 55 6.20 11.05 -13.69
CA GLY A 55 6.04 11.07 -15.14
C GLY A 55 5.39 12.32 -15.75
N GLN A 56 5.07 13.35 -14.96
CA GLN A 56 4.63 14.66 -15.48
C GLN A 56 5.68 15.29 -16.43
N GLU A 57 6.97 15.15 -16.11
CA GLU A 57 8.11 15.58 -16.94
C GLU A 57 8.90 14.37 -17.48
N GLY A 58 8.22 13.25 -17.74
CA GLY A 58 8.84 12.04 -18.26
C GLY A 58 9.01 12.10 -19.78
N SER A 59 10.14 11.65 -20.32
CA SER A 59 10.42 11.57 -21.77
C SER A 59 9.51 10.58 -22.55
N GLY A 60 8.32 10.24 -22.04
CA GLY A 60 7.36 9.27 -22.57
C GLY A 60 7.84 7.80 -22.56
N SER A 61 9.13 7.57 -22.36
CA SER A 61 9.77 6.27 -22.52
C SER A 61 10.00 5.56 -21.19
N LYS A 62 9.20 4.53 -20.92
CA LYS A 62 9.31 3.67 -19.72
C LYS A 62 10.55 2.75 -19.72
N ASN A 63 11.32 2.74 -20.81
CA ASN A 63 12.42 1.78 -21.02
C ASN A 63 13.83 2.39 -20.85
N ASN A 64 13.92 3.62 -20.33
CA ASN A 64 15.20 4.35 -20.22
C ASN A 64 16.25 3.59 -19.40
N SER A 65 15.86 2.89 -18.34
CA SER A 65 16.79 2.14 -17.49
C SER A 65 17.33 0.89 -18.18
N VAL A 66 16.52 0.22 -19.00
CA VAL A 66 16.92 -1.04 -19.65
C VAL A 66 17.75 -0.77 -20.91
N SER A 67 17.35 0.23 -21.71
CA SER A 67 18.04 0.58 -22.96
C SER A 67 19.11 1.66 -22.81
N TYR A 68 19.43 2.09 -21.58
CA TYR A 68 20.33 3.22 -21.29
C TYR A 68 21.65 3.14 -22.06
N LYS A 69 22.34 2.00 -21.94
CA LYS A 69 23.65 1.79 -22.57
C LYS A 69 23.59 1.81 -24.10
N LYS A 70 22.47 1.36 -24.69
CA LYS A 70 22.29 1.36 -26.15
C LYS A 70 22.10 2.79 -26.66
N LYS A 71 21.21 3.56 -26.02
CA LYS A 71 20.98 4.98 -26.36
C LYS A 71 22.25 5.82 -26.20
N LEU A 72 23.00 5.62 -25.12
CA LEU A 72 24.25 6.35 -24.89
C LEU A 72 25.30 6.08 -25.99
N LYS A 73 25.41 4.83 -26.43
CA LYS A 73 26.33 4.46 -27.52
C LYS A 73 25.91 5.08 -28.86
N GLU A 74 24.61 5.12 -29.16
CA GLU A 74 24.08 5.77 -30.36
C GLU A 74 24.41 7.28 -30.36
N LEU A 75 24.13 7.99 -29.26
CA LEU A 75 24.44 9.41 -29.11
C LEU A 75 25.95 9.71 -29.22
N LEU A 76 26.80 8.88 -28.59
CA LEU A 76 28.26 9.03 -28.70
C LEU A 76 28.74 8.76 -30.12
N ARG A 77 28.17 7.78 -30.81
CA ARG A 77 28.52 7.50 -32.21
C ARG A 77 28.15 8.69 -33.09
N GLU A 78 26.94 9.23 -32.96
CA GLU A 78 26.51 10.43 -33.69
C GLU A 78 27.45 11.62 -33.46
N LYS A 79 27.90 11.84 -32.21
CA LYS A 79 28.81 12.95 -31.86
C LYS A 79 30.24 12.78 -32.41
N HIS A 80 30.69 11.53 -32.59
CA HIS A 80 32.07 11.19 -32.96
C HIS A 80 32.19 10.58 -34.37
N THR A 81 31.15 10.63 -35.20
CA THR A 81 31.19 10.19 -36.62
C THR A 81 31.73 11.31 -37.54
N HIS A 82 32.72 12.07 -37.08
CA HIS A 82 33.43 13.07 -37.88
C HIS A 82 34.92 12.75 -37.92
#